data_AF-X1AT73-F1
#
_entry.id   AF-X1AT73-F1
#
_cell.length_a   1.000
_cell.length_b   1.000
_cell.length_c   1.000
_cell.angle_alpha   90.00
_cell.angle_beta   90.00
_cell.angle_gamma   90.00
#
_symmetry.space_group_name_H-M   'P 1'
#
loop_
_entity.id
_entity.type
_entity.pdbx_description
1 polymer ?
#
loop_
_entity_poly.entity_id
_entity_poly.type
_entity_poly.pdbx_seq_one_letter_code
_entity_poly.pdbx_strand_id
1 'polypeptide(L)'
;MHMKLITLTPNADMLELFVPQIWPRLGYTYPEEVALEIAEKVGPFLQNPARDALGLVDDDTYFELLEYHQQRLADVAHYLTSTRSWDILFTETHVSDYANHFFMGQADEISGADPATIKRSRDGLARSYTAIDRWIGRLLELAADICAFTIALTGPRGLCGEILTW
;
A
#
# COMPACT_ATOMS: atom_id res chain seq x y z
N MET A 1 13.24 -5.20 -7.77
CA MET A 1 13.44 -5.55 -6.35
C MET A 1 14.15 -4.37 -5.71
N HIS A 2 13.48 -3.63 -4.83
CA HIS A 2 14.04 -2.48 -4.14
C HIS A 2 14.39 -2.92 -2.73
N MET A 3 15.65 -3.31 -2.51
CA MET A 3 16.17 -3.48 -1.15
C MET A 3 16.62 -2.11 -0.63
N LYS A 4 16.44 -1.84 0.66
CA LYS A 4 16.88 -0.59 1.27
C LYS A 4 17.94 -0.89 2.33
N LEU A 5 19.11 -0.31 2.16
CA LEU A 5 20.15 -0.33 3.19
C LEU A 5 19.69 0.56 4.34
N ILE A 6 19.54 -0.02 5.53
CA ILE A 6 19.12 0.70 6.74
C ILE A 6 20.36 1.16 7.51
N THR A 7 21.29 0.24 7.76
CA THR A 7 22.51 0.51 8.52
C THR A 7 23.71 -0.12 7.82
N LEU A 8 24.78 0.66 7.66
CA LEU A 8 26.13 0.18 7.35
C LEU A 8 27.14 1.02 8.11
N THR A 9 27.85 0.40 9.06
CA THR A 9 28.92 1.08 9.77
C THR A 9 30.18 1.22 8.89
N PRO A 10 31.05 2.22 9.14
CA PRO A 10 32.26 2.42 8.33
C PRO A 10 33.18 1.20 8.25
N ASN A 11 33.17 0.37 9.30
CA ASN A 11 34.00 -0.84 9.40
C ASN A 11 33.26 -2.12 8.99
N ALA A 12 32.01 -2.01 8.53
CA ALA A 12 31.14 -3.13 8.14
C ALA A 12 30.91 -4.20 9.24
N ASP A 13 31.04 -3.82 10.51
CA ASP A 13 30.72 -4.68 11.65
C ASP A 13 29.21 -4.73 11.96
N MET A 14 28.41 -3.86 11.34
CA MET A 14 26.95 -3.92 11.34
C MET A 14 26.40 -3.60 9.94
N LEU A 15 25.49 -4.46 9.49
CA LEU A 15 24.74 -4.35 8.24
C LEU A 15 23.28 -4.69 8.50
N GLU A 16 22.38 -3.76 8.17
CA GLU A 16 20.93 -3.97 8.21
C GLU A 16 20.33 -3.67 6.84
N LEU A 17 19.60 -4.63 6.29
CA LEU A 17 18.98 -4.54 4.98
C LEU A 17 17.49 -4.81 5.12
N PHE A 18 16.67 -3.85 4.70
CA PHE A 18 15.25 -4.06 4.54
C PHE A 18 14.97 -4.69 3.17
N VAL A 19 14.27 -5.83 3.20
CA VAL A 19 13.87 -6.58 2.00
C VAL A 19 12.34 -6.64 1.99
N PRO A 20 11.67 -6.05 0.99
CA PRO A 20 10.22 -6.15 0.83
C PRO A 20 9.75 -7.60 0.65
N GLN A 21 8.44 -7.82 0.83
CA GLN A 21 7.80 -9.12 0.65
C GLN A 21 8.17 -9.75 -0.70
N ILE A 22 8.46 -11.06 -0.67
CA ILE A 22 8.59 -11.87 -1.88
C ILE A 22 7.21 -12.46 -2.19
N TRP A 23 6.63 -12.07 -3.32
CA TRP A 23 5.31 -12.54 -3.75
C TRP A 23 5.41 -13.65 -4.79
N PRO A 24 4.50 -14.65 -4.77
CA PRO A 24 4.44 -15.67 -5.82
C PRO A 24 4.25 -15.07 -7.21
N ARG A 25 4.84 -15.72 -8.23
CA ARG A 25 4.65 -15.32 -9.64
C ARG A 25 3.39 -15.91 -10.29
N LEU A 26 2.74 -16.86 -9.62
CA LEU A 26 1.61 -17.65 -10.11
C LEU A 26 0.64 -17.95 -8.96
N GLY A 27 -0.58 -18.39 -9.29
CA GLY A 27 -1.55 -18.91 -8.31
C GLY A 27 -2.38 -17.86 -7.55
N TYR A 28 -2.33 -16.58 -7.95
CA TYR A 28 -3.10 -15.50 -7.31
C TYR A 28 -4.03 -14.73 -8.26
N THR A 29 -4.14 -15.16 -9.53
CA THR A 29 -5.03 -14.55 -10.52
C THR A 29 -5.91 -15.61 -11.19
N TYR A 30 -7.04 -15.16 -11.70
CA TYR A 30 -7.83 -15.91 -12.67
C TYR A 30 -8.19 -14.98 -13.86
N PRO A 31 -7.84 -15.35 -15.10
CA PRO A 31 -7.10 -16.56 -15.48
C PRO A 31 -5.63 -16.51 -15.01
N GLU A 32 -4.95 -17.67 -14.97
CA GLU A 32 -3.65 -17.82 -14.30
C GLU A 32 -2.50 -17.11 -15.03
N GLU A 33 -2.56 -17.04 -16.36
CA GLU A 33 -1.55 -16.39 -17.21
C GLU A 33 -1.38 -14.90 -16.91
N VAL A 34 -2.41 -14.25 -16.36
CA VAL A 34 -2.39 -12.83 -15.97
C VAL A 34 -1.30 -12.56 -14.93
N ALA A 35 -1.08 -13.49 -13.99
CA ALA A 35 -0.03 -13.35 -12.98
C ALA A 35 1.37 -13.27 -13.61
N LEU A 36 1.63 -14.06 -14.66
CA LEU A 36 2.91 -14.04 -15.39
C LEU A 36 3.06 -12.74 -16.17
N GLU A 37 2.02 -12.33 -16.88
CA GLU A 37 2.04 -11.07 -17.64
C GLU A 37 2.29 -9.87 -16.75
N ILE A 38 1.61 -9.76 -15.60
CA ILE A 38 1.85 -8.70 -14.62
C ILE A 38 3.30 -8.73 -14.15
N ALA A 39 3.81 -9.91 -13.76
CA ALA A 39 5.18 -10.04 -13.27
C ALA A 39 6.23 -9.61 -14.32
N GLU A 40 5.97 -9.87 -15.61
CA GLU A 40 6.89 -9.58 -16.71
C GLU A 40 6.76 -8.16 -17.28
N LYS A 41 5.55 -7.61 -17.37
CA LYS A 41 5.26 -6.33 -18.04
C LYS A 41 5.16 -5.17 -17.08
N VAL A 42 4.70 -5.42 -15.86
CA VAL A 42 4.50 -4.40 -14.83
C VAL A 42 5.58 -4.50 -13.77
N GLY A 43 5.83 -5.71 -13.28
CA GLY A 43 6.84 -6.01 -12.25
C GLY A 43 6.24 -6.73 -11.04
N PRO A 44 7.07 -6.99 -10.01
CA PRO A 44 6.63 -7.73 -8.84
C PRO A 44 5.54 -6.98 -8.07
N PHE A 45 4.58 -7.75 -7.58
CA PHE A 45 3.48 -7.30 -6.74
C PHE A 45 3.85 -7.44 -5.27
N LEU A 46 3.30 -6.59 -4.41
CA LEU A 46 3.35 -6.74 -2.96
C LEU A 46 1.92 -6.83 -2.44
N GLN A 47 1.68 -7.71 -1.47
CA GLN A 47 0.36 -7.82 -0.85
C GLN A 47 0.05 -6.63 0.05
N ASN A 48 1.05 -6.13 0.78
CA ASN A 48 0.90 -5.02 1.71
C ASN A 48 2.25 -4.29 1.88
N PRO A 49 2.26 -3.06 2.43
CA PRO A 49 3.46 -2.23 2.58
C PRO A 49 4.31 -2.62 3.81
N ALA A 50 4.49 -3.92 4.04
CA ALA A 50 5.09 -4.48 5.25
C ALA A 50 4.40 -3.98 6.53
N ARG A 51 3.06 -4.02 6.56
CA ARG A 51 2.25 -3.51 7.68
C ARG A 51 2.67 -4.11 9.03
N ASP A 52 3.04 -5.40 9.02
CA ASP A 52 3.40 -6.16 10.21
C ASP A 52 4.79 -5.78 10.75
N ALA A 53 5.56 -5.01 9.98
CA ALA A 53 6.85 -4.46 10.36
C ALA A 53 6.79 -2.97 10.75
N LEU A 54 5.60 -2.37 10.83
CA LEU A 54 5.49 -0.97 11.25
C LEU A 54 5.96 -0.82 12.70
N GLY A 55 6.92 0.08 12.92
CA GLY A 55 7.62 0.25 14.21
C GLY A 55 8.89 -0.59 14.36
N LEU A 56 9.14 -1.55 13.45
CA LEU A 56 10.45 -2.17 13.26
C LEU A 56 11.28 -1.42 12.22
N VAL A 57 10.61 -0.83 11.23
CA VAL A 57 11.19 0.13 10.28
C VAL A 57 10.72 1.54 10.60
N ASP A 58 11.54 2.52 10.22
CA ASP A 58 11.17 3.93 10.32
C ASP A 58 9.98 4.26 9.39
N ASP A 59 9.28 5.34 9.71
CA ASP A 59 8.10 5.76 8.96
C ASP A 59 8.43 6.06 7.50
N ASP A 60 9.61 6.58 7.19
CA ASP A 60 9.97 6.91 5.81
C ASP A 60 10.14 5.64 4.98
N THR A 61 10.80 4.62 5.52
CA THR A 61 10.87 3.29 4.90
C THR A 61 9.49 2.68 4.69
N TYR A 62 8.59 2.78 5.68
CA TYR A 62 7.20 2.32 5.52
C TYR A 62 6.48 3.06 4.39
N PHE A 63 6.53 4.39 4.37
CA PHE A 63 5.80 5.19 3.39
C PHE A 63 6.39 5.11 1.98
N GLU A 64 7.69 4.89 1.83
CA GLU A 64 8.31 4.52 0.55
C GLU A 64 7.70 3.23 0.01
N LEU A 65 7.52 2.22 0.87
CA LEU A 65 6.92 0.95 0.49
C LEU A 65 5.41 1.07 0.23
N LEU A 66 4.71 1.90 1.02
CA LEU A 66 3.29 2.25 0.82
C LEU A 66 3.06 2.85 -0.54
N GLU A 67 3.86 3.86 -0.90
CA GLU A 67 3.81 4.51 -2.20
C GLU A 67 4.10 3.49 -3.30
N TYR A 68 5.18 2.71 -3.18
CA TYR A 68 5.49 1.66 -4.16
C TYR A 68 4.32 0.67 -4.35
N HIS A 69 3.69 0.23 -3.27
CA HIS A 69 2.54 -0.68 -3.31
C HIS A 69 1.32 -0.05 -3.99
N GLN A 70 0.94 1.17 -3.61
CA GLN A 70 -0.18 1.89 -4.24
C GLN A 70 0.08 2.14 -5.72
N GLN A 71 1.27 2.62 -6.07
CA GLN A 71 1.63 2.86 -7.47
C GLN A 71 1.65 1.57 -8.29
N ARG A 72 2.07 0.44 -7.70
CA ARG A 72 2.00 -0.87 -8.36
C ARG A 72 0.57 -1.30 -8.63
N LEU A 73 -0.37 -1.07 -7.70
CA LEU A 73 -1.79 -1.36 -7.93
C LEU A 73 -2.35 -0.53 -9.09
N ALA A 74 -2.01 0.75 -9.18
CA ALA A 74 -2.37 1.58 -10.32
C ALA A 74 -1.74 1.09 -11.63
N ASP A 75 -0.46 0.70 -11.63
CA ASP A 75 0.21 0.16 -12.83
C ASP A 75 -0.50 -1.09 -13.35
N VAL A 76 -0.90 -2.00 -12.44
CA VAL A 76 -1.65 -3.22 -12.80
C VAL A 76 -2.99 -2.86 -13.41
N ALA A 77 -3.73 -1.92 -12.81
CA ALA A 77 -4.99 -1.44 -13.36
C ALA A 77 -4.82 -0.90 -14.79
N HIS A 78 -3.86 0.00 -15.00
CA HIS A 78 -3.52 0.57 -16.32
C HIS A 78 -3.13 -0.50 -17.35
N TYR A 79 -2.31 -1.48 -16.95
CA TYR A 79 -1.90 -2.55 -17.85
C TYR A 79 -3.09 -3.42 -18.27
N LEU A 80 -3.94 -3.84 -17.33
CA LEU A 80 -5.07 -4.70 -17.63
C LEU A 80 -6.10 -3.97 -18.51
N THR A 81 -6.41 -2.72 -18.22
CA THR A 81 -7.39 -1.95 -19.00
C THR A 81 -6.89 -1.55 -20.39
N SER A 82 -5.57 -1.40 -20.58
CA SER A 82 -4.99 -1.06 -21.90
C SER A 82 -4.75 -2.27 -22.80
N THR A 83 -4.65 -3.48 -22.24
CA THR A 83 -4.33 -4.70 -23.00
C THR A 83 -5.53 -5.61 -23.26
N ARG A 84 -6.67 -5.34 -22.60
CA ARG A 84 -7.85 -6.19 -22.63
C ARG A 84 -9.11 -5.36 -22.71
N SER A 85 -10.16 -5.94 -23.29
CA SER A 85 -11.51 -5.40 -23.15
C SER A 85 -11.99 -5.56 -21.70
N TRP A 86 -12.65 -4.54 -21.18
CA TRP A 86 -13.21 -4.53 -19.84
C TRP A 86 -14.53 -3.77 -19.85
N ASP A 87 -15.49 -4.25 -19.06
CA ASP A 87 -16.76 -3.54 -18.80
C ASP A 87 -16.73 -2.88 -17.41
N ILE A 88 -16.03 -3.52 -16.46
CA ILE A 88 -15.95 -3.10 -15.06
C ILE A 88 -14.54 -3.38 -14.53
N LEU A 89 -13.95 -2.40 -13.83
CA LEU A 89 -12.73 -2.55 -13.05
C LEU A 89 -13.06 -2.37 -11.56
N PHE A 90 -12.69 -3.37 -10.75
CA PHE A 90 -12.68 -3.23 -9.30
C PHE A 90 -11.23 -3.12 -8.82
N THR A 91 -10.99 -2.17 -7.92
CA THR A 91 -9.69 -2.01 -7.27
C THR A 91 -9.92 -1.48 -5.85
N GLU A 92 -9.05 -1.88 -4.93
CA GLU A 92 -9.17 -1.55 -3.52
C GLU A 92 -7.80 -1.20 -2.93
N THR A 93 -7.86 -0.46 -1.81
CA THR A 93 -6.69 -0.11 -1.02
C THR A 93 -7.01 -0.23 0.45
N HIS A 94 -6.09 -0.82 1.23
CA HIS A 94 -6.20 -0.91 2.69
C HIS A 94 -5.45 0.19 3.42
N VAL A 95 -4.95 1.22 2.72
CA VAL A 95 -4.15 2.29 3.32
C VAL A 95 -4.93 3.05 4.42
N SER A 96 -6.25 3.23 4.25
CA SER A 96 -7.10 3.87 5.26
C SER A 96 -7.22 3.03 6.54
N ASP A 97 -7.30 1.71 6.41
CA ASP A 97 -7.28 0.76 7.52
C ASP A 97 -5.94 0.81 8.26
N TYR A 98 -4.83 0.81 7.53
CA TYR A 98 -3.50 0.97 8.14
C TYR A 98 -3.38 2.31 8.86
N ALA A 99 -3.84 3.39 8.23
CA ALA A 99 -3.82 4.72 8.84
C ALA A 99 -4.61 4.75 10.17
N ASN A 100 -5.74 4.05 10.21
CA ASN A 100 -6.55 3.90 11.40
C ASN A 100 -5.84 3.09 12.48
N HIS A 101 -5.26 1.95 12.13
CA HIS A 101 -4.57 1.07 13.07
C HIS A 101 -3.35 1.72 13.73
N PHE A 102 -2.62 2.56 12.99
CA PHE A 102 -1.29 2.98 13.40
C PHE A 102 -1.18 4.44 13.83
N PHE A 103 -2.06 5.31 13.33
CA PHE A 103 -1.92 6.75 13.56
C PHE A 103 -3.18 7.36 14.19
N MET A 104 -4.38 6.94 13.78
CA MET A 104 -5.62 7.61 14.20
C MET A 104 -5.80 7.66 15.71
N GLY A 105 -5.52 6.57 16.43
CA GLY A 105 -5.73 6.48 17.88
C GLY A 105 -4.90 7.46 18.72
N GLN A 106 -3.82 8.02 18.15
CA GLN A 106 -2.89 8.92 18.84
C GLN A 106 -2.79 10.30 18.20
N ALA A 107 -3.63 10.60 17.19
CA ALA A 107 -3.57 11.85 16.42
C ALA A 107 -4.29 13.05 17.07
N ASP A 108 -4.92 12.86 18.22
CA ASP A 108 -5.68 13.89 18.93
C ASP A 108 -5.20 14.02 20.39
N GLU A 109 -5.24 15.24 20.92
CA GLU A 109 -4.85 15.55 22.29
C GLU A 109 -5.65 14.74 23.33
N ILE A 110 -6.91 14.35 23.03
CA ILE A 110 -7.74 13.51 23.91
C ILE A 110 -7.17 12.11 24.14
N SER A 111 -6.26 11.64 23.27
CA SER A 111 -5.59 10.35 23.42
C SER A 111 -4.63 10.30 24.61
N GLY A 112 -4.23 11.46 25.14
CA GLY A 112 -3.21 11.56 26.19
C GLY A 112 -1.77 11.30 25.72
N ALA A 113 -1.55 11.16 24.41
CA ALA A 113 -0.22 11.04 23.83
C ALA A 113 0.59 12.35 23.99
N ASP A 114 1.92 12.24 24.03
CA ASP A 114 2.79 13.40 24.08
C ASP A 114 2.77 14.18 22.73
N PRO A 115 3.20 15.47 22.71
CA PRO A 115 3.14 16.30 21.51
C PRO A 115 3.90 15.72 20.30
N ALA A 116 5.00 14.99 20.50
CA ALA A 116 5.77 14.41 19.41
C ALA A 116 5.03 13.22 18.79
N THR A 117 4.41 12.38 19.62
CA THR A 117 3.57 11.26 19.17
C THR A 117 2.33 11.75 18.42
N ILE A 118 1.66 12.81 18.91
CA ILE A 118 0.52 13.43 18.22
C ILE A 118 0.96 13.96 16.85
N LYS A 119 2.10 14.67 16.78
CA LYS A 119 2.63 15.18 15.52
C LYS A 119 2.93 14.04 14.53
N ARG A 120 3.66 13.01 14.97
CA ARG A 120 3.98 11.84 14.14
C ARG A 120 2.71 11.19 13.60
N SER A 121 1.69 11.04 14.43
CA SER A 121 0.41 10.44 14.05
C SER A 121 -0.35 11.29 13.03
N ARG A 122 -0.41 12.61 13.23
CA ARG A 122 -1.00 13.53 12.24
C ARG A 122 -0.26 13.49 10.90
N ASP A 123 1.07 13.48 10.94
CA ASP A 123 1.90 13.36 9.73
C ASP A 123 1.67 12.01 9.03
N GLY A 124 1.57 10.92 9.79
CA GLY A 124 1.26 9.58 9.27
C GLY A 124 -0.10 9.51 8.58
N LEU A 125 -1.15 10.05 9.21
CA LEU A 125 -2.47 10.18 8.59
C LEU A 125 -2.40 10.97 7.27
N ALA A 126 -1.75 12.14 7.29
CA ALA A 126 -1.63 12.99 6.10
C ALA A 126 -0.90 12.28 4.96
N ARG A 127 0.20 11.57 5.25
CA ARG A 127 0.95 10.81 4.25
C ARG A 127 0.15 9.63 3.68
N SER A 128 -0.59 8.91 4.53
CA SER A 128 -1.46 7.82 4.09
C SER A 128 -2.54 8.31 3.12
N TYR A 129 -3.26 9.37 3.47
CA TYR A 129 -4.29 9.93 2.58
C TYR A 129 -3.70 10.60 1.33
N THR A 130 -2.49 11.16 1.41
CA THR A 130 -1.77 11.66 0.22
C THR A 130 -1.42 10.51 -0.74
N ALA A 131 -1.00 9.36 -0.25
CA ALA A 131 -0.73 8.19 -1.09
C ALA A 131 -2.02 7.67 -1.76
N ILE A 132 -3.14 7.63 -1.02
CA ILE A 132 -4.47 7.30 -1.57
C ILE A 132 -4.86 8.30 -2.67
N ASP A 133 -4.70 9.60 -2.42
CA ASP A 133 -5.06 10.66 -3.38
C ASP A 133 -4.28 10.52 -4.71
N ARG A 134 -2.97 10.27 -4.65
CA ARG A 134 -2.15 10.01 -5.84
C ARG A 134 -2.60 8.76 -6.58
N TRP A 135 -2.93 7.70 -5.85
CA TRP A 135 -3.43 6.46 -6.43
C TRP A 135 -4.77 6.66 -7.15
N ILE A 136 -5.72 7.36 -6.51
CA ILE A 136 -6.99 7.76 -7.13
C ILE A 136 -6.73 8.60 -8.37
N GLY A 137 -5.82 9.59 -8.30
CA GLY A 137 -5.45 10.44 -9.43
C GLY A 137 -5.02 9.61 -10.64
N ARG A 138 -4.19 8.59 -10.45
CA ARG A 138 -3.78 7.68 -11.52
C ARG A 138 -4.92 6.80 -12.04
N LEU A 139 -5.83 6.35 -11.18
CA LEU A 139 -7.00 5.61 -11.65
C LEU A 139 -7.94 6.50 -12.46
N LEU A 140 -8.07 7.78 -12.12
CA LEU A 140 -8.87 8.74 -12.87
C LEU A 140 -8.30 9.05 -14.26
N GLU A 141 -7.01 8.81 -14.51
CA GLU A 141 -6.44 8.88 -15.87
C GLU A 141 -7.10 7.86 -16.82
N LEU A 142 -7.61 6.74 -16.28
CA LEU A 142 -8.39 5.75 -17.04
C LEU A 142 -9.80 6.24 -17.36
N ALA A 143 -10.28 7.29 -16.68
CA ALA A 143 -11.68 7.71 -16.74
C ALA A 143 -12.12 8.35 -18.05
N ALA A 144 -11.18 8.70 -18.95
CA ALA A 144 -11.52 9.10 -20.32
C ALA A 144 -12.28 7.98 -21.07
N ASP A 145 -12.08 6.72 -20.65
CA ASP A 145 -12.74 5.54 -21.23
C ASP A 145 -13.84 4.95 -20.31
N ILE A 146 -14.16 5.59 -19.17
CA ILE A 146 -15.08 5.06 -18.14
C ILE A 146 -16.42 5.81 -18.12
N CYS A 147 -17.52 5.06 -18.11
CA CYS A 147 -18.88 5.62 -17.96
C CYS A 147 -19.21 6.06 -16.51
N ALA A 148 -18.69 5.35 -15.51
CA ALA A 148 -18.85 5.71 -14.09
C ALA A 148 -17.67 5.20 -13.24
N PHE A 149 -17.08 6.08 -12.43
CA PHE A 149 -16.06 5.74 -11.43
C PHE A 149 -16.67 5.83 -10.04
N THR A 150 -16.68 4.73 -9.28
CA THR A 150 -17.22 4.68 -7.92
C THR A 150 -16.12 4.36 -6.93
N ILE A 151 -15.84 5.30 -6.02
CA ILE A 151 -14.94 5.06 -4.88
C ILE A 151 -15.81 4.67 -3.69
N ALA A 152 -15.75 3.40 -3.30
CA ALA A 152 -16.35 2.94 -2.06
C ALA A 152 -15.30 2.98 -0.95
N LEU A 153 -15.33 4.03 -0.13
CA LEU A 153 -14.53 4.07 1.11
C LEU A 153 -15.25 3.24 2.17
N THR A 154 -14.79 2.01 2.37
CA THR A 154 -15.25 1.19 3.49
C THR A 154 -14.34 1.45 4.69
N GLY A 155 -14.92 1.94 5.79
CA GLY A 155 -14.24 1.94 7.08
C GLY A 155 -14.32 0.53 7.67
N PRO A 156 -13.27 0.03 8.36
CA PRO A 156 -13.41 -1.19 9.13
C PRO A 156 -14.56 -0.97 10.12
N ARG A 157 -15.40 -1.99 10.29
CA ARG A 157 -16.25 -2.08 11.48
C ARG A 157 -15.34 -1.81 12.68
N GLY A 158 -15.74 -0.90 13.57
CA GLY A 158 -14.92 -0.49 14.70
C GLY A 158 -14.32 -1.69 15.44
N LEU A 159 -13.01 -1.62 15.73
CA LEU A 159 -12.32 -2.33 16.80
C LEU A 159 -12.91 -3.72 17.17
N CYS A 160 -12.85 -4.74 16.31
CA CYS A 160 -12.84 -6.15 16.75
C CYS A 160 -12.68 -7.16 15.60
N GLY A 161 -11.64 -8.00 15.70
CA GLY A 161 -11.66 -9.41 15.25
C GLY A 161 -11.64 -9.69 13.74
N GLU A 162 -10.45 -9.94 13.20
CA GLU A 162 -10.27 -10.71 11.97
C GLU A 162 -10.89 -12.12 12.14
N ILE A 163 -11.97 -12.42 11.43
CA ILE A 163 -12.28 -13.81 11.02
C ILE A 163 -11.87 -13.89 9.55
N LEU A 164 -10.64 -14.37 9.35
CA LEU A 164 -10.19 -14.85 8.05
C LEU A 164 -10.80 -16.24 7.83
N THR A 165 -11.81 -16.32 6.97
CA THR A 165 -12.16 -17.56 6.26
C THR A 165 -12.47 -17.20 4.82
N TRP A 166 -11.58 -17.62 3.93
CA TRP A 166 -11.91 -18.04 2.57
C TRP A 166 -11.64 -19.54 2.50
#